data_AF-D1YH37-F1
#
_entry.id   AF-D1YH37-F1
#
_cell.length_a   1.000
_cell.length_b   1.000
_cell.length_c   1.000
_cell.angle_alpha   90.00
_cell.angle_beta   90.00
_cell.angle_gamma   90.00
#
_symmetry.space_group_name_H-M   'P 1'
#
loop_
_entity.id
_entity.type
_entity.pdbx_description
1 polymer ?
#
loop_
_entity_poly.entity_id
_entity_poly.type
_entity_poly.pdbx_seq_one_letter_code
_entity_poly.pdbx_strand_id
1 'polypeptide(L)'
;MDFRDYTQTYATQYNEMVAREVGHEVNQPNMMLAVAYAVASEQLDTPLHLHPVTRLGSGHDDPLLQDKIISSATAIRNYCLHHPNDLIELKNIFLKVN
;
A
#
# COMPACT_ATOMS: atom_id res chain seq x y z
N MET A 1 9.56 1.06 -30.22
CA MET A 1 8.99 1.81 -29.08
C MET A 1 10.11 2.68 -28.55
N ASP A 2 10.01 3.99 -28.76
CA ASP A 2 11.05 4.95 -28.36
C ASP A 2 10.80 5.33 -26.89
N PHE A 3 11.74 5.02 -26.00
CA PHE A 3 11.60 5.12 -24.54
C PHE A 3 11.85 6.58 -24.04
N ARG A 4 11.49 7.57 -24.86
CA ARG A 4 11.88 8.99 -24.71
C ARG A 4 10.72 9.94 -24.93
N ASP A 5 9.53 9.58 -24.47
CA ASP A 5 8.45 10.57 -24.34
C ASP A 5 8.67 11.38 -23.05
N TYR A 6 9.24 12.59 -23.18
CA TYR A 6 9.51 13.49 -22.06
C TYR A 6 8.27 14.23 -21.55
N THR A 7 7.08 13.97 -22.10
CA THR A 7 5.82 14.54 -21.60
C THR A 7 5.36 13.89 -20.30
N GLN A 8 5.91 12.73 -19.97
CA GLN A 8 5.56 11.96 -18.80
C GLN A 8 6.76 11.72 -17.88
N THR A 9 6.51 11.73 -16.57
CA THR A 9 7.54 11.36 -15.60
C THR A 9 7.94 9.89 -15.79
N TYR A 10 9.17 9.55 -15.40
CA TYR A 10 9.62 8.15 -15.40
C TYR A 10 8.67 7.24 -14.61
N ALA A 11 8.13 7.73 -13.48
CA ALA A 11 7.17 6.98 -12.68
C ALA A 11 5.86 6.71 -13.44
N THR A 12 5.37 7.67 -14.22
CA THR A 12 4.17 7.49 -15.06
C THR A 12 4.41 6.43 -16.14
N GLN A 13 5.53 6.52 -16.87
CA GLN A 13 5.87 5.56 -17.92
C GLN A 13 6.09 4.15 -17.34
N TYR A 14 6.71 4.05 -16.16
CA TYR A 14 6.89 2.79 -15.46
C TYR A 14 5.55 2.16 -15.07
N ASN A 15 4.64 2.94 -14.48
CA ASN A 15 3.31 2.45 -14.09
C ASN A 15 2.48 2.02 -15.30
N GLU A 16 2.55 2.76 -16.41
CA GLU A 16 1.89 2.36 -17.68
C GLU A 16 2.44 1.04 -18.22
N MET A 17 3.77 0.86 -18.17
CA MET A 17 4.41 -0.39 -18.58
C MET A 17 3.99 -1.55 -17.69
N VAL A 18 4.06 -1.39 -16.37
CA VAL A 18 3.64 -2.43 -15.41
C VAL A 18 2.17 -2.78 -15.59
N ALA A 19 1.29 -1.79 -15.75
CA ALA A 19 -0.15 -2.04 -15.94
C ALA A 19 -0.43 -2.81 -17.24
N ARG A 20 0.33 -2.56 -18.30
CA ARG A 20 0.24 -3.29 -19.57
C ARG A 20 0.64 -4.76 -19.42
N GLU A 21 1.75 -5.03 -18.73
CA GLU A 21 2.25 -6.40 -18.53
C GLU A 21 1.40 -7.22 -17.55
N VAL A 22 0.91 -6.57 -16.49
CA VAL A 22 0.11 -7.21 -15.43
C VAL A 22 -1.39 -7.30 -15.80
N GLY A 23 -1.82 -6.55 -16.81
CA GLY A 23 -3.20 -6.57 -17.34
C GLY A 23 -4.21 -5.75 -16.52
N HIS A 24 -3.76 -5.04 -15.49
CA HIS A 24 -4.57 -4.12 -14.68
C HIS A 24 -3.71 -3.03 -14.05
N GLU A 25 -4.31 -1.91 -13.66
CA GLU A 25 -3.58 -0.83 -13.01
C GLU A 25 -3.02 -1.25 -11.65
N VAL A 26 -1.72 -1.04 -11.46
CA VAL A 26 -1.01 -1.21 -10.19
C VAL A 26 -0.92 0.15 -9.50
N ASN A 27 -2.05 0.66 -9.05
CA ASN A 27 -2.15 1.99 -8.41
C ASN A 27 -2.26 1.94 -6.87
N GLN A 28 -2.36 0.74 -6.30
CA GLN A 28 -2.39 0.55 -4.84
C GLN A 28 -0.96 0.44 -4.29
N PRO A 29 -0.61 1.16 -3.22
CA PRO A 29 0.76 1.18 -2.68
C PRO A 29 1.33 -0.21 -2.39
N ASN A 30 0.55 -1.11 -1.79
CA ASN A 30 0.99 -2.47 -1.48
C ASN A 30 1.20 -3.32 -2.74
N MET A 31 0.45 -3.08 -3.82
CA MET A 31 0.63 -3.79 -5.08
C MET A 31 1.90 -3.31 -5.80
N MET A 32 2.17 -2.01 -5.76
CA MET A 32 3.42 -1.45 -6.30
C MET A 32 4.65 -2.00 -5.57
N LEU A 33 4.56 -2.12 -4.23
CA LEU A 33 5.59 -2.78 -3.43
C LEU A 33 5.74 -4.26 -3.80
N ALA A 34 4.64 -4.99 -3.99
CA ALA A 34 4.69 -6.40 -4.38
C ALA A 34 5.40 -6.61 -5.73
N VAL A 35 5.13 -5.76 -6.73
CA VAL A 35 5.85 -5.79 -8.01
C VAL A 35 7.34 -5.51 -7.82
N ALA A 36 7.69 -4.48 -7.03
CA ALA A 36 9.09 -4.17 -6.75
C ALA A 36 9.82 -5.32 -6.04
N TYR A 37 9.17 -5.98 -5.07
CA TYR A 37 9.71 -7.16 -4.41
C TYR A 37 9.87 -8.34 -5.36
N ALA A 38 8.92 -8.58 -6.26
CA ALA A 38 9.04 -9.63 -7.26
C ALA A 38 10.23 -9.39 -8.19
N VAL A 39 10.36 -8.17 -8.73
CA VAL A 39 11.49 -7.79 -9.61
C VAL A 39 12.83 -7.93 -8.88
N ALA A 40 12.92 -7.51 -7.62
CA ALA A 40 14.15 -7.65 -6.85
C ALA A 40 14.46 -9.12 -6.51
N SER A 41 13.43 -9.93 -6.23
CA SER A 41 13.57 -11.36 -5.94
C SER A 41 14.14 -12.14 -7.13
N GLU A 42 13.71 -11.80 -8.35
CA GLU A 42 14.23 -12.40 -9.59
C GLU A 42 15.71 -12.09 -9.86
N GLN A 43 16.26 -11.06 -9.23
CA GLN A 43 17.68 -10.69 -9.36
C GLN A 43 18.59 -11.44 -8.37
N LEU A 44 18.03 -12.25 -7.46
CA LEU A 44 18.79 -13.03 -6.50
C LEU A 44 19.26 -14.35 -7.13
N ASP A 45 20.44 -14.83 -6.74
CA ASP A 45 20.95 -16.17 -7.12
C ASP A 45 19.99 -17.30 -6.69
N THR A 46 19.17 -17.04 -5.67
CA THR A 46 18.08 -17.92 -5.24
C THR A 46 16.84 -17.07 -4.98
N PRO A 47 15.89 -17.02 -5.94
CA PRO A 47 14.68 -16.23 -5.80
C PRO A 47 13.82 -16.65 -4.60
N LEU A 48 13.23 -15.66 -3.93
CA LEU A 48 12.28 -15.87 -2.85
C LEU A 48 10.90 -16.24 -3.40
N HIS A 49 10.20 -17.11 -2.66
CA HIS A 49 8.80 -17.43 -2.92
C HIS A 49 7.90 -16.43 -2.18
N LEU A 50 7.28 -15.51 -2.94
CA LEU A 50 6.43 -14.47 -2.37
C LEU A 50 4.99 -14.99 -2.18
N HIS A 51 4.45 -14.82 -0.97
CA HIS A 51 3.09 -15.20 -0.62
C HIS A 51 2.27 -13.96 -0.24
N PRO A 52 1.36 -13.49 -1.11
CA PRO A 52 0.51 -12.36 -0.79
C PRO A 52 -0.57 -12.77 0.21
N VAL A 53 -0.94 -11.83 1.09
CA VAL A 53 -2.08 -11.97 2.01
C VAL A 53 -3.08 -10.86 1.76
N THR A 54 -4.37 -11.18 1.85
CA THR A 54 -5.43 -10.19 1.66
C THR A 54 -5.41 -9.20 2.82
N ARG A 55 -5.29 -7.91 2.49
CA ARG A 55 -5.42 -6.84 3.49
C ARG A 55 -6.89 -6.72 3.92
N LEU A 56 -7.14 -6.84 5.21
CA LEU A 56 -8.41 -6.51 5.85
C LEU A 56 -8.29 -5.11 6.47
N GLY A 57 -9.23 -4.19 6.18
CA GLY A 57 -9.24 -2.84 6.74
C GLY A 57 -9.43 -1.71 5.72
N SER A 58 -9.13 -0.47 6.12
CA SER A 58 -9.17 0.69 5.22
C SER A 58 -7.96 0.76 4.28
N GLY A 59 -8.13 1.46 3.14
CA GLY A 59 -7.05 1.71 2.17
C GLY A 59 -5.85 2.39 2.83
N HIS A 60 -4.65 2.25 2.24
CA HIS A 60 -3.40 2.79 2.81
C HIS A 60 -3.53 4.28 3.17
N ASP A 61 -4.22 5.04 2.31
CA ASP A 61 -4.39 6.49 2.43
C ASP A 61 -5.76 6.91 2.95
N ASP A 62 -6.56 5.98 3.48
CA ASP A 62 -7.86 6.35 4.04
C ASP A 62 -7.63 7.24 5.28
N PRO A 63 -8.00 8.53 5.22
CA PRO A 63 -7.64 9.50 6.25
C PRO A 63 -8.58 9.44 7.45
N LEU A 64 -9.71 8.74 7.31
CA LEU A 64 -10.75 8.63 8.33
C LEU A 64 -10.62 7.30 9.07
N LEU A 65 -10.76 7.37 10.39
CA LEU A 65 -11.07 6.21 11.20
C LEU A 65 -12.43 5.68 10.77
N GLN A 66 -12.44 4.48 10.19
CA GLN A 66 -13.68 3.77 9.91
C GLN A 66 -13.99 2.86 11.10
N ASP A 67 -15.27 2.55 11.32
CA ASP A 67 -15.77 1.52 12.25
C ASP A 67 -15.29 0.09 11.93
N LYS A 68 -14.29 -0.05 11.03
CA LYS A 68 -13.63 -1.30 10.71
C LYS A 68 -12.58 -1.62 11.76
N ILE A 69 -12.45 -2.91 12.05
CA ILE A 69 -11.53 -3.50 13.04
C ILE A 69 -10.06 -3.08 12.82
N ILE A 70 -9.69 -2.65 11.60
CA ILE A 70 -8.30 -2.29 11.24
C ILE A 70 -8.30 -0.97 10.44
N SER A 71 -7.77 0.10 11.06
CA SER A 71 -7.55 1.41 10.44
C SER A 71 -6.15 1.52 9.80
N SER A 72 -5.98 2.45 8.85
CA SER A 72 -4.68 2.75 8.23
C SER A 72 -3.71 3.35 9.26
N ALA A 73 -2.41 3.13 9.07
CA ALA A 73 -1.40 3.74 9.95
C ALA A 73 -1.47 5.27 9.89
N THR A 74 -1.86 5.84 8.74
CA THR A 74 -2.06 7.29 8.56
C THR A 74 -3.23 7.80 9.40
N ALA A 75 -4.38 7.11 9.39
CA ALA A 75 -5.54 7.46 10.22
C ALA A 75 -5.20 7.43 11.72
N ILE A 76 -4.47 6.40 12.17
CA ILE A 76 -4.02 6.29 13.56
C ILE A 76 -3.10 7.46 13.94
N ARG A 77 -2.10 7.79 13.10
CA ARG A 77 -1.21 8.93 13.37
C ARG A 77 -1.97 10.26 13.38
N ASN A 78 -2.87 10.47 12.43
CA ASN A 78 -3.70 11.67 12.37
C ASN A 78 -4.54 11.80 13.65
N TYR A 79 -5.14 10.70 14.12
CA TYR A 79 -5.88 10.70 15.38
C TYR A 79 -5.00 11.10 16.56
N CYS A 80 -3.83 10.48 16.73
CA CYS A 80 -2.89 10.82 17.81
C CYS A 80 -2.44 12.30 17.76
N LEU A 81 -2.23 12.85 16.56
CA LEU A 81 -1.84 14.25 16.40
C LEU A 81 -2.94 15.22 16.84
N HIS A 82 -4.21 14.88 16.59
CA HIS A 82 -5.35 15.73 16.94
C HIS A 82 -5.90 15.44 18.36
N HIS A 83 -5.53 14.30 18.95
CA HIS A 83 -5.98 13.84 20.28
C HIS A 83 -4.80 13.34 21.15
N PRO A 84 -3.80 14.19 21.46
CA PRO A 84 -2.54 13.76 22.06
C PRO A 84 -2.65 13.12 23.44
N ASN A 85 -3.76 13.34 24.16
CA ASN A 85 -4.01 12.81 25.50
C ASN A 85 -5.24 11.89 25.58
N ASP A 86 -5.90 11.62 24.45
CA ASP A 86 -7.06 10.72 24.40
C ASP A 86 -6.74 9.54 23.48
N LEU A 87 -6.48 8.40 24.09
CA LEU A 87 -6.20 7.13 23.41
C LEU A 87 -7.35 6.13 23.63
N ILE A 88 -8.46 6.57 24.21
CA ILE A 88 -9.56 5.67 24.61
C ILE A 88 -10.19 5.04 23.37
N GLU A 89 -10.38 5.83 22.32
CA GLU A 89 -10.96 5.36 21.06
C GLU A 89 -10.02 4.37 20.34
N LEU A 90 -8.70 4.62 20.36
CA LEU A 90 -7.71 3.68 19.83
C LEU A 90 -7.74 2.34 20.56
N LYS A 91 -7.82 2.34 21.89
CA LYS A 91 -7.94 1.09 22.68
C LYS A 91 -9.19 0.31 22.28
N ASN A 92 -10.32 0.99 22.08
CA ASN A 92 -11.57 0.35 21.69
C ASN A 92 -11.51 -0.29 20.29
N ILE A 93 -10.69 0.26 19.39
CA ILE A 93 -10.47 -0.31 18.04
C ILE A 93 -9.63 -1.59 18.11
N PHE A 94 -8.57 -1.59 18.93
CA PHE A 94 -7.70 -2.77 19.06
C PHE A 94 -8.33 -3.92 19.87
N LEU A 95 -9.26 -3.63 20.78
CA LEU A 95 -9.87 -4.63 21.68
C LEU A 95 -11.09 -5.36 21.09
N LYS A 96 -11.64 -4.92 19.95
CA LYS A 96 -12.70 -5.66 19.22
C LYS A 96 -12.20 -6.93 18.51
N VAL A 97 -10.93 -7.30 18.70
CA VAL A 97 -10.32 -8.56 18.25
C VAL A 97 -10.46 -9.60 19.36
N ASN A 98 -11.67 -10.10 19.60
CA ASN A 98 -11.92 -11.35 20.33
C ASN A 98 -13.19 -12.01 19.78
#